data_AF-A0A1H6UEB9-F1
#
_entry.id   AF-A0A1H6UEB9-F1
#
_cell.length_a   1.000
_cell.length_b   1.000
_cell.length_c   1.000
_cell.angle_alpha   90.00
_cell.angle_beta   90.00
_cell.angle_gamma   90.00
#
_symmetry.space_group_name_H-M   'P 1'
#
loop_
_entity.id
_entity.type
_entity.pdbx_description
1 polymer ?
#
loop_
_entity_poly.entity_id
_entity_poly.type
_entity_poly.pdbx_seq_one_letter_code
_entity_poly.pdbx_strand_id
1 'polypeptide(L)'
;MSKPVLFHSQKITVGWKEVIRFPDLGIQVRAKIDTGAKTSALHAVEIQGFEHQGQQWVRFTSFNEEALGDPEVKCEVPVYDVRRVRSSNGHAQQRYVIKTRMQLGALEQKIQLTLVDRSKMDYPMLLGRRAMEHHILVAPGASYLHGQP
;
A
#
# COMPACT_ATOMS: atom_id res chain seq x y z
N MET A 1 -4.52 15.42 33.56
CA MET A 1 -5.15 15.83 32.28
C MET A 1 -5.76 14.60 31.63
N SER A 2 -7.08 14.50 31.59
CA SER A 2 -7.78 13.36 30.99
C SER A 2 -7.58 13.38 29.47
N LYS A 3 -7.16 12.26 28.90
CA LYS A 3 -7.07 12.10 27.45
C LYS A 3 -8.46 12.35 26.84
N PRO A 4 -8.58 13.12 25.76
CA PRO A 4 -9.86 13.29 25.10
C PRO A 4 -10.37 11.92 24.64
N VAL A 5 -11.60 11.60 25.02
CA VAL A 5 -12.33 10.46 24.48
C VAL A 5 -12.69 10.86 23.04
N LEU A 6 -12.02 10.24 22.07
CA LEU A 6 -12.32 10.46 20.65
C LEU A 6 -13.68 9.80 20.35
N PHE A 7 -14.69 10.61 20.06
CA PHE A 7 -15.90 10.16 19.39
C PHE A 7 -15.52 9.80 17.96
N HIS A 8 -15.62 8.51 17.63
CA HIS A 8 -15.12 7.97 16.38
C HIS A 8 -16.16 8.13 15.27
N SER A 9 -15.79 8.76 14.16
CA SER A 9 -16.33 8.38 12.85
C SER A 9 -16.23 6.86 12.71
N GLN A 10 -17.24 6.18 12.15
CA GLN A 10 -17.23 4.70 12.01
C GLN A 10 -15.93 4.23 11.32
N LYS A 11 -14.99 3.71 12.11
CA LYS A 11 -13.78 3.06 11.60
C LYS A 11 -14.14 1.64 11.19
N ILE A 12 -13.56 1.15 10.10
CA ILE A 12 -13.68 -0.25 9.73
C ILE A 12 -12.71 -1.09 10.56
N THR A 13 -13.14 -2.26 11.02
CA THR A 13 -12.26 -3.24 11.66
C THR A 13 -11.73 -4.19 10.61
N VAL A 14 -10.41 -4.35 10.51
CA VAL A 14 -9.72 -5.21 9.54
C VAL A 14 -8.88 -6.26 10.27
N GLY A 15 -8.61 -7.40 9.62
CA GLY A 15 -7.66 -8.38 10.11
C GLY A 15 -6.20 -7.91 10.02
N TRP A 16 -5.25 -8.70 10.52
CA TRP A 16 -3.82 -8.39 10.35
C TRP A 16 -3.32 -8.61 8.91
N LYS A 17 -4.09 -9.34 8.11
CA LYS A 17 -3.93 -9.46 6.66
C LYS A 17 -5.27 -9.31 5.97
N GLU A 18 -5.26 -8.63 4.84
CA GLU A 18 -6.44 -8.33 4.01
C GLU A 18 -6.08 -8.40 2.53
N VAL A 19 -7.10 -8.39 1.69
CA VAL A 19 -6.96 -8.15 0.25
C VAL A 19 -7.28 -6.69 -0.04
N ILE A 20 -6.43 -6.02 -0.81
CA ILE A 20 -6.57 -4.60 -1.15
C ILE A 20 -6.55 -4.43 -2.67
N ARG A 21 -7.50 -3.63 -3.18
CA ARG A 21 -7.58 -3.27 -4.59
C ARG A 21 -7.04 -1.86 -4.82
N PHE A 22 -6.38 -1.68 -5.95
CA PHE A 22 -5.92 -0.39 -6.46
C PHE A 22 -6.47 -0.17 -7.87
N PRO A 23 -7.71 0.34 -8.00
CA PRO A 23 -8.37 0.51 -9.30
C PRO A 23 -7.56 1.33 -10.30
N ASP A 24 -6.86 2.38 -9.83
CA ASP A 24 -6.06 3.25 -10.70
C ASP A 24 -4.82 2.55 -11.26
N LEU A 25 -4.41 1.44 -10.65
CA LEU A 25 -3.28 0.62 -11.07
C LEU A 25 -3.72 -0.69 -11.72
N GLY A 26 -5.02 -1.04 -11.67
CA GLY A 26 -5.52 -2.31 -12.18
C GLY A 26 -5.02 -3.54 -11.43
N ILE A 27 -4.64 -3.41 -10.15
CA ILE A 27 -4.12 -4.52 -9.34
C ILE A 27 -4.97 -4.80 -8.11
N GLN A 28 -4.97 -6.07 -7.70
CA GLN A 28 -5.42 -6.54 -6.40
C GLN A 28 -4.32 -7.39 -5.76
N VAL A 29 -4.02 -7.12 -4.48
CA VAL A 29 -2.94 -7.80 -3.76
C VAL A 29 -3.31 -8.06 -2.30
N ARG A 30 -2.80 -9.15 -1.73
CA ARG A 30 -2.78 -9.40 -0.29
C ARG A 30 -1.81 -8.43 0.38
N ALA A 31 -2.27 -7.87 1.48
CA ALA A 31 -1.53 -6.90 2.27
C ALA A 31 -1.44 -7.35 3.72
N LYS A 32 -0.25 -7.17 4.31
CA LYS A 32 -0.11 -7.18 5.76
C LYS A 32 -0.48 -5.80 6.31
N ILE A 33 -1.40 -5.76 7.27
CA ILE A 33 -1.79 -4.53 7.96
C ILE A 33 -0.73 -4.27 9.06
N ASP A 34 0.20 -3.37 8.79
CA ASP A 34 1.45 -3.25 9.52
C ASP A 34 1.50 -1.94 10.33
N THR A 35 1.12 -2.03 11.59
CA THR A 35 1.17 -0.89 12.53
C THR A 35 2.60 -0.45 12.84
N GLY A 36 3.63 -1.24 12.53
CA GLY A 36 5.05 -0.86 12.63
C GLY A 36 5.50 0.05 11.49
N ALA A 37 4.90 -0.07 10.31
CA ALA A 37 5.24 0.73 9.13
C ALA A 37 4.61 2.14 9.19
N LYS A 38 5.40 3.20 8.99
CA LYS A 38 4.88 4.57 8.88
C LYS A 38 4.11 4.79 7.57
N THR A 39 4.74 4.42 6.46
CA THR A 39 4.21 4.58 5.10
C THR A 39 3.98 3.19 4.51
N SER A 40 2.87 3.02 3.80
CA SER A 40 2.55 1.79 3.07
C SER A 40 3.58 1.51 1.97
N ALA A 41 3.80 0.24 1.67
CA ALA A 41 4.76 -0.20 0.66
C ALA A 41 4.10 -1.21 -0.28
N LEU A 42 4.35 -1.08 -1.58
CA LEU A 42 3.85 -1.97 -2.62
C LEU A 42 5.02 -2.63 -3.34
N HIS A 43 4.87 -3.92 -3.60
CA HIS A 43 5.78 -4.69 -4.43
C HIS A 43 5.81 -4.10 -5.84
N ALA A 44 7.02 -3.75 -6.29
CA ALA A 44 7.27 -3.30 -7.63
C ALA A 44 8.69 -3.70 -8.04
N VAL A 45 8.84 -4.07 -9.31
CA VAL A 45 10.11 -4.34 -9.98
C VAL A 45 10.26 -3.44 -11.20
N GLU A 46 11.44 -3.43 -11.81
CA GLU A 46 11.73 -2.58 -12.99
C GLU A 46 11.41 -1.10 -12.75
N ILE A 47 11.64 -0.63 -11.52
CA ILE A 47 11.27 0.72 -11.09
C ILE A 47 12.22 1.73 -11.73
N GLN A 48 11.70 2.55 -12.65
CA GLN A 48 12.47 3.55 -13.37
C GLN A 48 11.75 4.91 -13.38
N GLY A 49 12.44 5.96 -12.93
CA GLY A 49 11.95 7.33 -13.06
C GLY A 49 12.20 7.87 -14.48
N PHE A 50 11.28 8.68 -14.97
CA PHE A 50 11.42 9.39 -16.24
C PHE A 50 10.72 10.75 -16.20
N GLU A 51 11.01 11.62 -17.16
CA GLU A 51 10.30 12.88 -17.33
C GLU A 51 9.25 12.73 -18.44
N HIS A 52 8.04 13.20 -18.17
CA HIS A 52 6.95 13.26 -19.13
C HIS A 52 6.30 14.63 -19.05
N GLN A 53 6.39 15.40 -20.15
CA GLN A 53 5.84 16.76 -20.26
C GLN A 53 6.30 17.70 -19.13
N GLY A 54 7.59 17.65 -18.75
CA GLY A 54 8.15 18.48 -17.68
C GLY A 54 7.77 18.06 -16.25
N GLN A 55 7.05 16.95 -16.09
CA GLN A 55 6.72 16.35 -14.80
C GLN A 55 7.50 15.05 -14.60
N GLN A 56 7.88 14.77 -13.35
CA GLN A 56 8.53 13.51 -13.01
C GLN A 56 7.52 12.37 -12.83
N TRP A 57 7.77 11.25 -13.51
CA TRP A 57 6.96 10.05 -13.53
C TRP A 57 7.81 8.84 -13.13
N VAL A 58 7.13 7.75 -12.78
CA VAL A 58 7.77 6.46 -12.51
C VAL A 58 7.04 5.36 -13.28
N ARG A 59 7.81 4.55 -14.00
CA ARG A 59 7.39 3.29 -14.58
C ARG A 59 7.81 2.16 -13.65
N PHE A 60 6.94 1.17 -13.47
CA PHE A 60 7.26 -0.04 -12.71
C PHE A 60 6.32 -1.18 -13.11
N THR A 61 6.74 -2.41 -12.81
CA THR A 61 5.92 -3.61 -12.97
C THR A 61 5.50 -4.09 -11.57
N SER A 62 4.20 -4.30 -11.38
CA SER A 62 3.64 -4.98 -10.21
C SER A 62 2.84 -6.19 -10.69
N PHE A 63 1.99 -6.75 -9.85
CA PHE A 63 1.14 -7.86 -10.25
C PHE A 63 -0.25 -7.81 -9.64
N ASN A 64 -1.20 -8.43 -10.35
CA ASN A 64 -2.56 -8.67 -9.89
C ASN A 64 -2.71 -10.14 -9.48
N GLU A 65 -2.90 -10.42 -8.19
CA GLU A 65 -3.03 -11.79 -7.68
C GLU A 65 -4.30 -12.52 -8.16
N GLU A 66 -5.31 -11.81 -8.66
CA GLU A 66 -6.54 -12.41 -9.22
C GLU A 66 -6.48 -12.67 -10.73
N ALA A 67 -5.37 -12.39 -11.40
CA ALA A 67 -5.28 -12.60 -12.85
C ALA A 67 -5.42 -14.09 -13.22
N LEU A 68 -6.29 -14.39 -14.19
CA LEU A 68 -6.43 -15.75 -14.77
C LEU A 68 -5.33 -16.09 -15.78
N GLY A 69 -4.52 -15.09 -16.17
CA GLY A 69 -3.45 -15.20 -17.15
C GLY A 69 -2.15 -14.60 -16.62
N ASP A 70 -1.47 -13.79 -17.43
CA ASP A 70 -0.28 -13.05 -17.00
C ASP A 70 -0.65 -12.11 -15.84
N PRO A 71 -0.07 -12.30 -14.64
CA PRO A 71 -0.38 -11.46 -13.50
C PRO A 71 0.36 -10.12 -13.56
N GLU A 72 1.34 -9.93 -14.45
CA GLU A 72 2.11 -8.69 -14.51
C GLU A 72 1.27 -7.49 -14.94
N VAL A 73 1.44 -6.38 -14.21
CA VAL A 73 0.78 -5.12 -14.51
C VAL A 73 1.81 -4.01 -14.57
N LYS A 74 2.03 -3.48 -15.78
CA LYS A 74 2.91 -2.36 -16.05
C LYS A 74 2.19 -1.05 -15.75
N CYS A 75 2.77 -0.25 -14.88
CA CYS A 75 2.20 1.00 -14.40
C CYS A 75 3.11 2.17 -14.77
N GLU A 76 2.50 3.28 -15.18
CA GLU A 76 3.15 4.59 -15.30
C GLU A 76 2.32 5.63 -14.58
N VAL A 77 2.89 6.26 -13.56
CA VAL A 77 2.18 7.26 -12.75
C VAL A 77 3.09 8.43 -12.38
N PRO A 78 2.52 9.62 -12.13
CA PRO A 78 3.27 10.74 -11.61
C PRO A 78 3.94 10.43 -10.26
N VAL A 79 5.20 10.84 -10.10
CA VAL A 79 5.89 10.77 -8.81
C VAL A 79 5.28 11.81 -7.88
N TYR A 80 4.82 11.37 -6.71
CA TYR A 80 4.34 12.27 -5.67
C TYR A 80 5.48 12.80 -4.80
N ASP A 81 6.45 11.94 -4.48
CA ASP A 81 7.59 12.25 -3.61
C ASP A 81 8.69 11.20 -3.79
N VAL A 82 9.90 11.46 -3.30
CA VAL A 82 10.99 10.49 -3.17
C VAL A 82 11.44 10.46 -1.72
N ARG A 83 11.39 9.30 -1.08
CA ARG A 83 11.65 9.19 0.36
C ARG A 83 12.74 8.19 0.68
N ARG A 84 13.61 8.60 1.61
CA ARG A 84 14.56 7.71 2.26
C ARG A 84 13.82 6.87 3.30
N VAL A 85 13.71 5.57 3.02
CA VAL A 85 13.05 4.59 3.89
C VAL A 85 14.10 3.64 4.47
N ARG A 86 14.10 3.47 5.79
CA ARG A 86 14.90 2.47 6.50
C ARG A 86 14.05 1.23 6.76
N SER A 87 14.49 0.07 6.27
CA SER A 87 13.86 -1.22 6.56
C SER A 87 14.26 -1.75 7.93
N SER A 88 13.52 -2.74 8.42
CA SER A 88 13.77 -3.41 9.71
C SER A 88 15.14 -4.08 9.79
N ASN A 89 15.74 -4.45 8.65
CA ASN A 89 17.11 -4.96 8.55
C ASN A 89 18.19 -3.85 8.59
N GLY A 90 17.83 -2.59 8.82
CA GLY A 90 18.76 -1.47 8.99
C GLY A 90 19.20 -0.78 7.71
N HIS A 91 18.93 -1.34 6.52
CA HIS A 91 19.29 -0.71 5.25
C HIS A 91 18.36 0.46 4.92
N ALA A 92 18.94 1.56 4.44
CA ALA A 92 18.21 2.73 3.97
C ALA A 92 18.27 2.82 2.44
N GLN A 93 17.13 3.12 1.81
CA GLN A 93 17.01 3.24 0.37
C GLN A 93 16.10 4.42 0.01
N GLN A 94 16.39 5.10 -1.09
CA GLN A 94 15.46 6.05 -1.68
C GLN A 94 14.37 5.29 -2.43
N ARG A 95 13.11 5.65 -2.21
CA ARG A 95 11.96 5.03 -2.87
C ARG A 95 11.05 6.09 -3.46
N TYR A 96 10.60 5.87 -4.69
CA TYR A 96 9.50 6.64 -5.26
C TYR A 96 8.23 6.43 -4.44
N VAL A 97 7.51 7.52 -4.25
CA VAL A 97 6.19 7.54 -3.64
C VAL A 97 5.17 7.90 -4.70
N ILE A 98 4.12 7.11 -4.78
CA ILE A 98 2.98 7.36 -5.66
C ILE A 98 1.73 7.61 -4.82
N LYS A 99 0.73 8.27 -5.41
CA LYS A 99 -0.63 8.35 -4.85
C LYS A 99 -1.56 7.53 -5.72
N THR A 100 -2.37 6.70 -5.09
CA THR A 100 -3.39 5.89 -5.77
C THR A 100 -4.58 5.68 -4.85
N ARG A 101 -5.74 5.44 -5.43
CA ARG A 101 -6.95 5.04 -4.72
C ARG A 101 -6.83 3.58 -4.25
N MET A 102 -7.01 3.40 -2.95
CA MET A 102 -7.12 2.11 -2.28
C MET A 102 -8.60 1.79 -2.04
N GLN A 103 -8.98 0.54 -2.25
CA GLN A 103 -10.25 -0.04 -1.78
C GLN A 103 -9.97 -1.22 -0.84
N LEU A 104 -10.58 -1.18 0.34
CA LEU A 104 -10.52 -2.23 1.36
C LEU A 104 -11.92 -2.37 2.00
N GLY A 105 -12.65 -3.42 1.63
CA GLY A 105 -14.07 -3.54 1.98
C GLY A 105 -14.87 -2.34 1.47
N ALA A 106 -15.63 -1.71 2.37
CA ALA A 106 -16.36 -0.47 2.05
C ALA A 106 -15.51 0.81 2.11
N LEU A 107 -14.25 0.73 2.53
CA LEU A 107 -13.37 1.90 2.64
C LEU A 107 -12.67 2.17 1.31
N GLU A 108 -12.94 3.33 0.72
CA GLU A 108 -12.23 3.87 -0.43
C GLU A 108 -11.53 5.19 -0.07
N GLN A 109 -10.22 5.30 -0.33
CA GLN A 109 -9.47 6.54 -0.11
C GLN A 109 -8.18 6.59 -0.93
N LYS A 110 -7.69 7.81 -1.19
CA LYS A 110 -6.36 8.02 -1.79
C LYS A 110 -5.28 7.85 -0.73
N ILE A 111 -4.33 6.94 -0.96
CA ILE A 111 -3.20 6.70 -0.06
C ILE A 111 -1.87 6.97 -0.76
N GLN A 112 -0.79 6.98 0.02
CA GLN A 112 0.58 7.05 -0.48
C GLN A 112 1.23 5.67 -0.37
N LEU A 113 1.89 5.23 -1.45
CA LEU A 113 2.63 3.97 -1.51
C LEU A 113 4.08 4.24 -1.85
N THR A 114 5.03 3.63 -1.13
CA THR A 114 6.41 3.52 -1.62
C THR A 114 6.56 2.30 -2.51
N LEU A 115 7.21 2.45 -3.66
CA LEU A 115 7.55 1.34 -4.56
C LEU A 115 8.84 0.67 -4.10
N VAL A 116 8.85 -0.66 -3.98
CA VAL A 116 10.01 -1.44 -3.54
C VAL A 116 9.91 -2.89 -3.99
N ASP A 117 11.05 -3.50 -4.31
CA ASP A 117 11.13 -4.94 -4.54
C ASP A 117 10.90 -5.70 -3.22
N ARG A 118 9.83 -6.49 -3.21
CA ARG A 118 9.42 -7.36 -2.09
C ARG A 118 9.40 -8.83 -2.47
N SER A 119 10.09 -9.24 -3.54
CA SER A 119 10.08 -10.62 -4.06
C SER A 119 10.49 -11.67 -3.02
N LYS A 120 11.25 -11.27 -2.00
CA LYS A 120 11.72 -12.13 -0.90
C LYS A 120 10.86 -12.08 0.37
N MET A 121 9.66 -11.48 0.30
CA MET A 121 8.79 -11.26 1.45
C MET A 121 7.43 -11.94 1.24
N ASP A 122 6.79 -12.39 2.31
CA ASP A 122 5.51 -13.13 2.23
C ASP A 122 4.33 -12.30 1.71
N TYR A 123 4.39 -10.97 1.87
CA TYR A 123 3.31 -10.08 1.48
C TYR A 123 3.79 -9.03 0.49
N PRO A 124 3.17 -8.93 -0.71
CA PRO A 124 3.53 -7.92 -1.69
C PRO A 124 3.21 -6.51 -1.22
N MET A 125 2.26 -6.35 -0.29
CA MET A 125 1.93 -5.04 0.25
C MET A 125 2.03 -4.98 1.78
N LEU A 126 2.48 -3.83 2.28
CA LEU A 126 2.27 -3.40 3.66
C LEU A 126 1.31 -2.19 3.67
N LEU A 127 0.25 -2.24 4.48
CA LEU A 127 -0.56 -1.07 4.79
C LEU A 127 -0.05 -0.42 6.08
N GLY A 128 0.56 0.76 5.97
CA GLY A 128 1.18 1.47 7.09
C GLY A 128 0.25 2.45 7.79
N ARG A 129 0.68 2.96 8.96
CA ARG A 129 -0.12 3.81 9.86
C ARG A 129 -0.73 5.04 9.20
N ARG A 130 -0.02 5.69 8.27
CA ARG A 130 -0.53 6.89 7.58
C ARG A 130 -1.82 6.62 6.78
N ALA A 131 -2.00 5.41 6.25
CA ALA A 131 -3.23 5.04 5.56
C ALA A 131 -4.34 4.61 6.54
N MET A 132 -3.98 4.22 7.77
CA MET A 132 -4.91 3.68 8.77
C MET A 132 -5.47 4.74 9.74
N GLU A 133 -4.70 5.80 10.01
CA GLU A 133 -4.78 6.67 11.20
C GLU A 133 -6.20 7.07 11.64
N HIS A 134 -7.09 7.36 10.70
CA HIS A 134 -8.45 7.82 10.99
C HIS A 134 -9.56 6.85 10.61
N HIS A 135 -9.24 5.76 9.90
CA HIS A 135 -10.25 4.95 9.22
C HIS A 135 -10.28 3.48 9.66
N ILE A 136 -9.20 2.97 10.28
CA ILE A 136 -8.99 1.53 10.45
C ILE A 136 -8.70 1.18 11.91
N LEU A 137 -9.33 0.10 12.40
CA LEU A 137 -8.96 -0.65 13.60
C LEU A 137 -8.44 -2.03 13.19
N VAL A 138 -7.32 -2.49 13.78
CA VAL A 138 -6.71 -3.78 13.42
C VAL A 138 -7.04 -4.83 14.47
N ALA A 139 -7.69 -5.92 14.05
CA ALA A 139 -7.97 -7.11 14.83
C ALA A 139 -6.89 -8.17 14.56
N PRO A 140 -5.86 -8.30 15.42
CA PRO A 140 -4.70 -9.14 15.15
C PRO A 140 -5.01 -10.65 15.15
N GLY A 141 -6.13 -11.05 15.77
CA GLY A 141 -6.60 -12.45 15.76
C GLY A 141 -7.42 -12.83 14.52
N ALA A 142 -7.69 -11.89 13.60
CA ALA A 142 -8.52 -12.11 12.43
C ALA A 142 -7.76 -11.90 11.13
N SER A 143 -8.28 -12.44 10.04
CA SER A 143 -7.73 -12.28 8.68
C SER A 143 -8.87 -12.23 7.68
N TYR A 144 -8.69 -11.43 6.62
CA TYR A 144 -9.63 -11.34 5.50
C TYR A 144 -11.07 -11.03 5.96
N LEU A 145 -11.23 -9.99 6.79
CA LEU A 145 -12.57 -9.56 7.22
C LEU A 145 -13.35 -8.88 6.09
N HIS A 146 -12.65 -8.43 5.04
CA HIS A 146 -13.22 -7.63 3.94
C HIS A 146 -12.92 -8.19 2.55
N GLY A 147 -12.62 -9.48 2.43
CA GLY A 147 -12.34 -10.15 1.17
C GLY A 147 -12.15 -11.65 1.35
N GLN A 148 -11.98 -12.39 0.26
CA GLN A 148 -11.55 -13.79 0.31
C GLN A 148 -10.11 -13.88 -0.22
N PRO A 149 -9.26 -14.74 0.36
CA PRO A 149 -7.89 -14.95 -0.10
C PRO A 149 -7.81 -15.58 -1.50
#